data_AF-A0A1Q2HPF3-F1
#
_entry.id   AF-A0A1Q2HPF3-F1
#
_cell.length_a   1.000
_cell.length_b   1.000
_cell.length_c   1.000
_cell.angle_alpha   90.00
_cell.angle_beta   90.00
_cell.angle_gamma   90.00
#
_symmetry.space_group_name_H-M   'P 1'
#
loop_
_entity.id
_entity.type
_entity.pdbx_description
1 polymer ?
#
loop_
_entity_poly.entity_id
_entity_poly.type
_entity_poly.pdbx_seq_one_letter_code
_entity_poly.pdbx_strand_id
1 'polypeptide(L)'
;MEQLKEDYGGFIHTLGDKALHLLAYGGVAFLYFLAARFAEFSRKALHRLLGALLVFSAVDEGTQALVGRNADWLDLLFNLAGIVIGLFLSKLFYIIAKKTVRRFFME
;
A
#
# COMPACT_ATOMS: atom_id res chain seq x y z
N MET A 1 -32.54 -19.08 4.03
CA MET A 1 -32.42 -17.61 4.09
C MET A 1 -31.35 -17.17 5.09
N GLU A 2 -31.25 -17.82 6.25
CA GLU A 2 -30.23 -17.53 7.27
C GLU A 2 -28.81 -17.88 6.80
N GLN A 3 -28.63 -19.07 6.21
CA GLN A 3 -27.35 -19.51 5.62
C GLN A 3 -26.84 -18.60 4.49
N LEU A 4 -27.75 -18.09 3.65
CA LEU A 4 -27.40 -17.08 2.63
C LEU A 4 -26.85 -15.80 3.28
N LYS A 5 -27.43 -15.34 4.39
CA LYS A 5 -26.93 -14.14 5.10
C LYS A 5 -25.55 -14.38 5.73
N GLU A 6 -25.30 -15.58 6.26
CA GLU A 6 -23.98 -15.96 6.78
C GLU A 6 -22.93 -16.02 5.67
N ASP A 7 -23.26 -16.65 4.54
CA ASP A 7 -22.36 -16.75 3.38
C ASP A 7 -22.00 -15.36 2.81
N TYR A 8 -23.00 -14.48 2.65
CA TYR A 8 -22.75 -13.09 2.24
C TYR A 8 -21.97 -12.30 3.28
N GLY A 9 -22.25 -12.48 4.58
CA GLY A 9 -21.51 -11.84 5.66
C GLY A 9 -20.03 -12.23 5.67
N GLY A 10 -19.74 -13.51 5.55
CA GLY A 10 -18.37 -14.05 5.49
C GLY A 10 -17.61 -13.57 4.24
N PHE A 11 -18.29 -13.53 3.09
CA PHE A 11 -17.70 -13.00 1.85
C PHE A 11 -17.33 -11.52 1.97
N ILE A 12 -18.26 -10.68 2.44
CA ILE A 12 -18.03 -9.24 2.60
C ILE A 12 -16.93 -8.97 3.64
N HIS A 13 -16.89 -9.73 4.73
CA HIS A 13 -15.83 -9.61 5.73
C HIS A 13 -14.46 -9.91 5.12
N THR A 14 -14.33 -11.01 4.38
CA THR A 14 -13.08 -11.39 3.72
C THR A 14 -12.65 -10.34 2.69
N LEU A 15 -13.58 -9.87 1.86
CA LEU A 15 -13.29 -8.83 0.86
C LEU A 15 -12.84 -7.52 1.52
N GLY A 16 -13.53 -7.12 2.60
CA GLY A 16 -13.22 -5.90 3.36
C GLY A 16 -11.82 -5.97 3.98
N ASP A 17 -11.48 -7.11 4.58
CA ASP A 17 -10.14 -7.37 5.12
C ASP A 17 -9.06 -7.23 4.04
N LYS A 18 -9.21 -7.89 2.88
CA LYS A 18 -8.24 -7.77 1.77
C LYS A 18 -8.15 -6.35 1.20
N ALA A 19 -9.28 -5.64 1.13
CA ALA A 19 -9.30 -4.24 0.70
C ALA A 19 -8.55 -3.33 1.69
N LEU A 20 -8.65 -3.57 3.00
CA LEU A 20 -7.90 -2.83 4.01
C LEU A 20 -6.39 -3.06 3.87
N HIS A 21 -5.95 -4.30 3.66
CA HIS A 21 -4.55 -4.63 3.37
C HIS A 21 -4.01 -3.86 2.15
N LEU A 22 -4.76 -3.90 1.04
CA LEU A 22 -4.42 -3.17 -0.18
C LEU A 22 -4.29 -1.66 0.06
N LEU A 23 -5.28 -1.06 0.72
CA LEU A 23 -5.38 0.38 0.95
C LEU A 23 -4.34 0.87 1.94
N ALA A 24 -4.11 0.13 3.04
CA ALA A 24 -3.14 0.50 4.06
C ALA A 24 -1.72 0.53 3.48
N TYR A 25 -1.30 -0.57 2.85
CA TYR A 25 0.04 -0.66 2.26
C TYR A 25 0.20 0.22 1.02
N GLY A 26 -0.86 0.40 0.23
CA GLY A 26 -0.86 1.34 -0.89
C GLY A 26 -0.77 2.81 -0.47
N GLY A 27 -1.51 3.21 0.57
CA GLY A 27 -1.46 4.55 1.12
C GLY A 27 -0.10 4.88 1.73
N VAL A 28 0.44 3.97 2.55
CA VAL A 28 1.76 4.14 3.16
C VAL A 28 2.86 4.21 2.10
N ALA A 29 2.86 3.31 1.12
CA ALA A 29 3.82 3.36 0.01
C ALA A 29 3.68 4.66 -0.79
N PHE A 30 2.46 5.08 -1.13
CA PHE A 30 2.20 6.34 -1.83
C PHE A 30 2.85 7.53 -1.10
N LEU A 31 2.57 7.68 0.19
CA LEU A 31 3.07 8.79 0.99
C LEU A 31 4.59 8.77 1.11
N TYR A 32 5.19 7.62 1.45
CA TYR A 32 6.65 7.53 1.60
C TYR A 32 7.39 7.79 0.30
N PHE A 33 6.96 7.19 -0.82
CA PHE A 33 7.60 7.42 -2.10
C PHE A 33 7.36 8.83 -2.64
N LEU A 34 6.23 9.46 -2.30
CA LEU A 34 5.99 10.86 -2.64
C LEU A 34 6.93 11.79 -1.86
N ALA A 35 7.00 11.61 -0.53
CA ALA A 35 7.90 12.37 0.34
C ALA A 35 9.36 12.21 -0.09
N ALA A 36 9.80 10.98 -0.37
CA ALA A 36 11.15 10.69 -0.82
C ALA A 36 11.50 11.40 -2.14
N ARG A 37 10.54 11.59 -3.07
CA ARG A 37 10.77 12.32 -4.32
C ARG A 37 10.90 13.82 -4.10
N PHE A 38 10.09 14.40 -3.21
CA PHE A 38 10.22 15.82 -2.86
C PHE A 38 11.48 16.12 -2.06
N ALA A 39 11.93 15.18 -1.22
CA ALA A 39 13.20 15.25 -0.51
C ALA A 39 14.42 14.82 -1.35
N GLU A 40 14.25 14.59 -2.65
CA GLU A 40 15.30 14.23 -3.61
C GLU A 40 16.14 13.00 -3.20
N PHE A 41 15.50 11.99 -2.62
CA PHE A 41 16.19 10.78 -2.19
C PHE A 41 16.88 10.09 -3.39
N SER A 42 18.10 9.61 -3.15
CA SER A 42 18.82 8.82 -4.14
C SER A 42 18.05 7.54 -4.49
N ARG A 43 18.28 7.01 -5.70
CA ARG A 43 17.71 5.71 -6.10
C ARG A 43 18.03 4.61 -5.10
N LYS A 44 19.25 4.59 -4.54
CA LYS A 44 19.64 3.60 -3.51
C LYS A 44 18.75 3.71 -2.26
N ALA A 45 18.46 4.93 -1.81
CA ALA A 45 17.56 5.15 -0.68
C ALA A 45 16.12 4.70 -0.99
N LEU A 46 15.62 4.92 -2.22
CA LEU A 46 14.31 4.43 -2.64
C LEU A 46 14.22 2.89 -2.64
N HIS A 47 15.26 2.18 -3.08
CA HIS A 47 15.29 0.72 -3.02
C HIS A 47 15.34 0.20 -1.58
N ARG A 48 16.08 0.89 -0.69
CA ARG A 48 16.09 0.54 0.75
C ARG A 48 14.73 0.74 1.38
N LEU A 49 14.04 1.83 1.05
CA LEU A 49 12.68 2.09 1.51
C LEU A 49 11.69 1.03 1.03
N LEU A 50 11.79 0.63 -0.25
CA LEU A 50 10.99 -0.48 -0.78
C LEU A 50 11.29 -1.78 -0.01
N GLY A 51 12.56 -2.13 0.16
CA GLY A 51 12.96 -3.30 0.93
C GLY A 51 12.44 -3.27 2.37
N ALA A 52 12.51 -2.11 3.04
CA ALA A 52 11.99 -1.94 4.39
C ALA A 52 10.46 -2.14 4.46
N LEU A 53 9.70 -1.65 3.48
CA LEU A 53 8.25 -1.87 3.40
C LEU A 53 7.90 -3.35 3.16
N LEU A 54 8.66 -4.04 2.32
CA LEU A 54 8.46 -5.47 2.07
C LEU A 54 8.75 -6.30 3.32
N VAL A 55 9.85 -6.01 4.02
CA VAL A 55 10.17 -6.66 5.30
C VAL A 55 9.11 -6.34 6.35
N PHE A 56 8.67 -5.09 6.43
CA PHE A 56 7.60 -4.69 7.35
C PHE A 56 6.31 -5.47 7.09
N SER A 57 5.91 -5.63 5.82
CA SER A 57 4.75 -6.45 5.46
C SER A 57 4.88 -7.91 5.89
N ALA A 58 6.07 -8.51 5.77
CA ALA A 58 6.29 -9.89 6.18
C ALA A 58 6.26 -10.05 7.70
N VAL A 59 6.81 -9.08 8.43
CA VAL A 59 6.78 -9.03 9.89
C VAL A 59 5.36 -8.86 10.40
N ASP A 60 4.61 -7.90 9.86
CA ASP A 60 3.20 -7.65 10.17
C ASP A 60 2.38 -8.95 10.06
N GLU A 61 2.51 -9.65 8.93
CA GLU A 61 1.84 -10.93 8.70
C GLU A 61 2.26 -12.00 9.72
N GLY A 62 3.57 -12.16 9.94
CA GLY A 62 4.10 -13.14 10.88
C GLY A 62 3.68 -12.86 12.33
N THR A 63 3.37 -11.60 12.66
CA THR A 63 2.92 -11.19 14.00
C THR A 63 1.40 -11.24 14.20
N GLN A 64 0.60 -11.54 13.17
CA GLN A 64 -0.87 -11.63 13.28
C GLN A 64 -1.33 -12.60 14.40
N ALA A 65 -0.59 -13.68 14.63
CA ALA A 65 -0.88 -14.65 15.70
C ALA A 65 -0.89 -14.03 17.10
N LEU A 66 -0.14 -12.96 17.33
CA LEU A 66 -0.06 -12.28 18.63
C LEU A 66 -1.35 -11.54 18.98
N VAL A 67 -2.19 -11.24 17.99
CA VAL A 67 -3.47 -10.54 18.17
C VAL A 67 -4.68 -11.43 17.90
N GLY A 68 -4.48 -12.75 17.89
CA GLY A 68 -5.55 -13.73 17.67
C GLY A 68 -6.02 -13.85 16.22
N ARG A 69 -5.21 -13.40 15.25
CA ARG A 69 -5.42 -13.61 13.81
C ARG A 69 -4.49 -14.70 13.29
N ASN A 70 -4.86 -15.35 12.19
CA ASN A 70 -3.99 -16.32 11.52
C ASN A 70 -3.28 -15.64 10.35
N ALA A 71 -2.02 -16.00 10.13
CA ALA A 71 -1.31 -15.58 8.94
C ALA A 71 -2.01 -16.13 7.68
N ASP A 72 -2.27 -15.24 6.73
CA ASP A 72 -2.87 -15.48 5.43
C ASP A 72 -1.94 -14.98 4.32
N TRP A 73 -1.51 -15.89 3.46
CA TRP A 73 -0.65 -15.54 2.32
C TRP A 73 -1.35 -14.59 1.34
N LEU A 74 -2.69 -14.54 1.33
CA LEU A 74 -3.44 -13.54 0.57
C LEU A 74 -3.19 -12.14 1.10
N ASP A 75 -3.11 -11.95 2.43
CA ASP A 75 -2.85 -10.64 3.02
C ASP A 75 -1.50 -10.09 2.54
N LEU A 76 -0.46 -10.94 2.52
CA LEU A 76 0.82 -10.58 1.91
C LEU A 76 0.69 -10.17 0.44
N LEU A 77 -0.08 -10.90 -0.36
CA LEU A 77 -0.28 -10.57 -1.77
C LEU A 77 -0.97 -9.21 -1.93
N PHE A 78 -2.00 -8.92 -1.14
CA PHE A 78 -2.70 -7.64 -1.16
C PHE A 78 -1.81 -6.48 -0.63
N ASN A 79 -0.98 -6.73 0.38
CA ASN A 79 0.03 -5.77 0.85
C ASN A 79 1.01 -5.42 -0.28
N LEU A 80 1.55 -6.44 -0.96
CA LEU A 80 2.47 -6.27 -2.10
C LEU A 80 1.82 -5.51 -3.26
N ALA A 81 0.60 -5.87 -3.63
CA ALA A 81 -0.17 -5.17 -4.66
C ALA A 81 -0.38 -3.70 -4.28
N GLY A 82 -0.72 -3.43 -3.01
CA GLY A 82 -0.84 -2.09 -2.45
C GLY A 82 0.45 -1.30 -2.64
N ILE A 83 1.60 -1.84 -2.19
CA ILE A 83 2.92 -1.19 -2.31
C ILE A 83 3.22 -0.81 -3.76
N VAL A 84 3.01 -1.72 -4.71
CA VAL A 84 3.27 -1.48 -6.14
C VAL A 84 2.37 -0.36 -6.67
N ILE A 85 1.07 -0.40 -6.36
CA ILE A 85 0.11 0.63 -6.76
C ILE A 85 0.50 1.98 -6.15
N GLY A 86 0.82 2.05 -4.86
CA GLY A 86 1.23 3.27 -4.18
C GLY A 86 2.52 3.88 -4.75
N LEU A 87 3.51 3.04 -5.08
CA LEU A 87 4.73 3.48 -5.76
C LEU A 87 4.44 4.09 -7.15
N PHE A 88 3.56 3.45 -7.92
CA PHE A 88 3.15 3.92 -9.24
C PHE A 88 2.37 5.24 -9.16
N LEU A 89 1.34 5.29 -8.31
CA LEU A 89 0.51 6.48 -8.11
C LEU A 89 1.32 7.67 -7.60
N SER A 90 2.26 7.45 -6.68
CA SER A 90 3.13 8.53 -6.19
C SER A 90 4.05 9.08 -7.27
N LYS A 91 4.55 8.22 -8.18
CA LYS A 91 5.32 8.66 -9.35
C LYS A 91 4.46 9.52 -10.28
N LEU A 92 3.26 9.04 -10.60
CA LEU A 92 2.32 9.72 -11.48
C LEU A 92 1.94 11.10 -10.90
N PHE A 93 1.55 11.12 -9.62
CA PHE A 93 1.21 12.36 -8.91
C PHE A 93 2.37 13.35 -8.92
N TYR A 94 3.60 12.94 -8.59
CA TYR A 94 4.76 13.82 -8.60
C TYR A 94 5.02 14.45 -9.99
N ILE A 95 4.90 13.66 -11.06
CA ILE A 95 5.08 14.16 -12.44
C ILE A 95 4.02 15.20 -12.78
N ILE A 96 2.75 14.91 -12.47
CA ILE A 96 1.62 15.83 -12.71
C ILE A 96 1.81 17.12 -11.92
N ALA A 97 2.06 17.03 -10.62
CA ALA A 97 2.25 18.19 -9.73
C ALA A 97 3.40 19.08 -10.21
N LYS A 98 4.55 18.49 -10.53
CA LYS A 98 5.72 19.24 -11.03
C LYS A 98 5.46 19.92 -12.37
N LYS A 99 4.73 19.26 -13.28
CA LYS A 99 4.35 19.83 -14.58
C LYS A 99 3.41 21.03 -14.40
N THR A 100 2.40 20.90 -13.54
CA THR A 100 1.44 21.97 -13.24
C THR A 100 2.12 23.20 -12.63
N VAL A 101 2.99 23.00 -11.64
CA VAL A 101 3.75 24.09 -11.00
C VAL A 101 4.63 24.84 -12.02
N ARG A 102 5.39 24.11 -12.85
CA ARG A 102 6.24 24.74 -13.88
C ARG A 102 5.44 25.56 -14.88
N ARG A 103 4.27 25.08 -15.30
CA ARG A 103 3.40 25.82 -16.22
C ARG A 103 2.98 27.16 -15.61
N PHE A 104 2.57 27.16 -14.35
CA PHE A 104 2.11 28.36 -13.65
C PHE A 104 3.20 29.44 -13.48
N PHE A 105 4.48 29.05 -13.38
CA PHE A 105 5.60 30.00 -13.24
C PHE A 105 6.25 30.44 -14.57
N MET A 106 5.83 29.89 -15.71
CA MET A 106 6.33 30.26 -17.05
C MET A 106 5.29 31.03 -17.88
N GLU A 107 4.07 31.19 -17.37
CA GLU A 107 3.04 32.13 -17.84
C GLU A 107 3.15 33.43 -17.03
#